data_AF-A0A6A1VCC1-F1
#
_entry.id   AF-A0A6A1VCC1-F1
#
_cell.length_a   1.000
_cell.length_b   1.000
_cell.length_c   1.000
_cell.angle_alpha   90.00
_cell.angle_beta   90.00
_cell.angle_gamma   90.00
#
_symmetry.space_group_name_H-M   'P 1'
#
loop_
_entity.id
_entity.type
_entity.pdbx_description
1 polymer ?
#
loop_
_entity_poly.entity_id
_entity_poly.type
_entity_poly.pdbx_seq_one_letter_code
_entity_poly.pdbx_strand_id
1 'polypeptide(L)' 'MANVGGKLVVVWEEKGKGSGKEMEIWCAEIGLEKREGGRELWGNIGWVEKVRTVPSGSSIVHCMAIAV' A
#
# COMPACT_ATOMS: atom_id res chain seq x y z
N MET A 1 5.32 -3.81 -0.66
CA MET A 1 5.06 -2.99 -1.86
C MET A 1 5.25 -3.87 -3.08
N ALA A 2 4.51 -3.63 -4.16
CA ALA A 2 4.62 -4.37 -5.40
C ALA A 2 4.36 -3.47 -6.61
N ASN A 3 4.91 -3.84 -7.77
CA ASN A 3 4.57 -3.21 -9.05
C ASN A 3 3.38 -3.94 -9.65
N VAL A 4 2.26 -3.25 -9.84
CA VAL A 4 1.03 -3.80 -10.43
C VAL A 4 0.67 -2.96 -11.65
N GLY A 5 0.84 -3.51 -12.85
CA GLY A 5 0.49 -2.82 -14.10
C GLY A 5 1.25 -1.50 -14.33
N GLY A 6 2.49 -1.38 -13.82
CA GLY A 6 3.30 -0.15 -13.92
C GLY A 6 3.02 0.88 -12.81
N LYS A 7 2.10 0.59 -11.89
CA LYS A 7 1.81 1.41 -10.71
C LYS A 7 2.46 0.81 -9.46
N LEU A 8 2.79 1.65 -8.49
CA LEU A 8 3.30 1.23 -7.20
C LEU A 8 2.12 0.98 -6.26
N VAL A 9 2.01 -0.25 -5.74
CA VAL A 9 1.05 -0.59 -4.69
C VAL A 9 1.79 -0.74 -3.36
N VAL A 10 1.35 0.02 -2.36
CA VAL A 10 1.88 0.00 -1.00
C VAL A 10 0.83 -0.59 -0.08
N VAL A 11 1.24 -1.57 0.72
CA VAL A 11 0.41 -2.17 1.76
C VAL A 11 1.09 -1.92 3.09
N TRP A 12 0.35 -1.45 4.08
CA TRP A 12 0.88 -1.17 5.42
C TRP A 12 -0.13 -1.53 6.50
N GLU A 13 0.35 -1.35 7.71
CA GLU A 13 -0.18 -1.82 8.97
C GLU A 13 -0.52 -0.61 9.84
N GLU A 14 -1.77 -0.46 10.25
CA GLU A 14 -2.22 0.63 11.11
C GLU A 14 -2.95 0.09 12.33
N LYS A 15 -2.71 0.69 13.51
CA LYS A 15 -3.46 0.32 14.72
C LYS A 15 -4.94 0.68 14.54
N GLY A 16 -5.82 -0.31 14.67
CA GLY A 16 -7.25 -0.10 14.53
C GLY A 16 -7.82 0.83 15.60
N LYS A 17 -8.89 1.56 15.25
CA LYS A 17 -9.64 2.42 16.18
C LYS A 17 -10.56 1.56 17.06
N GLY A 18 -10.01 0.84 18.02
CA GLY A 18 -10.79 -0.08 18.86
C GLY A 18 -10.06 -0.54 20.12
N SER A 19 -10.45 -1.70 20.65
CA SER A 19 -9.95 -2.28 21.91
C SER A 19 -8.46 -2.68 21.90
N GLY A 20 -7.69 -2.29 20.88
CA GLY A 20 -6.28 -2.64 20.70
C GLY A 20 -6.02 -4.08 20.29
N LYS A 21 -7.06 -4.92 20.20
CA LYS A 21 -6.98 -6.34 19.78
C LYS A 21 -6.95 -6.54 18.26
N GLU A 22 -7.19 -5.47 17.52
CA GLU A 22 -7.30 -5.49 16.06
C GLU A 22 -6.38 -4.45 15.43
N MET A 23 -5.97 -4.76 14.21
CA MET A 23 -5.08 -3.97 13.38
C MET A 23 -5.67 -3.94 11.98
N GLU A 24 -5.50 -2.82 11.29
CA GLU A 24 -6.01 -2.61 9.94
C GLU A 24 -4.84 -2.74 8.96
N ILE A 25 -5.06 -3.50 7.90
CA ILE A 25 -4.21 -3.53 6.72
C ILE A 25 -4.79 -2.55 5.72
N TRP A 26 -3.97 -1.58 5.36
CA TRP A 26 -4.30 -0.55 4.38
C TRP A 26 -3.53 -0.78 3.10
N CYS A 27 -4.12 -0.35 2.00
CA CYS A 27 -3.51 -0.40 0.69
C CYS A 27 -3.68 0.93 -0.02
N ALA A 28 -2.65 1.34 -0.76
CA ALA A 28 -2.68 2.50 -1.63
C ALA A 28 -2.10 2.15 -2.99
N GLU A 29 -2.77 2.60 -4.04
CA GLU A 29 -2.22 2.63 -5.38
C GLU A 29 -1.65 4.01 -5.67
N ILE A 30 -0.41 4.03 -6.15
CA ILE A 30 0.33 5.24 -6.47
C ILE A 30 0.78 5.16 -7.93
N GLY A 31 0.27 6.07 -8.74
CA GLY A 31 0.79 6.33 -10.08
C GLY A 31 2.13 7.05 -9.97
N LEU A 32 3.11 6.63 -10.77
CA LEU A 32 4.43 7.25 -10.80
C LEU A 32 4.63 7.97 -12.14
N GLU A 33 5.19 9.17 -12.07
CA GLU A 33 5.57 9.92 -13.27
C GLU A 33 6.95 10.54 -13.12
N LYS A 34 7.67 10.61 -14.24
CA LYS A 34 8.97 11.25 -14.33
C LYS A 34 8.78 12.67 -14.85
N ARG A 35 9.27 13.66 -14.10
CA ARG A 35 9.24 15.08 -14.50
C ARG A 35 10.65 15.59 -14.75
N GLU A 36 10.72 16.79 -15.34
CA GLU A 36 11.99 17.48 -15.64
C GLU A 36 13.03 16.62 -16.38
N GLY A 37 12.60 15.89 -17.41
CA GLY A 37 13.49 15.01 -18.17
C GLY A 37 13.97 13.77 -17.41
N GLY A 38 13.26 13.38 -16.35
CA GLY A 38 13.57 12.19 -15.55
C GLY A 38 14.44 12.43 -14.32
N ARG A 39 14.70 13.70 -13.97
CA ARG A 39 15.43 14.06 -12.74
C ARG A 39 14.56 13.99 -11.49
N GLU A 40 13.25 14.15 -11.65
CA GLU A 40 12.30 14.05 -10.56
C GLU A 40 11.34 12.89 -10.78
N LEU A 41 11.02 12.18 -9.69
CA LEU A 41 9.98 11.16 -9.64
C LEU A 41 8.87 11.64 -8.72
N TRP A 42 7.67 11.79 -9.28
CA TRP A 42 6.48 12.20 -8.55
C TRP A 42 5.53 11.01 -8.39
N GLY A 43 4.80 11.01 -7.28
CA GLY A 43 3.75 10.04 -6.99
C GLY A 43 2.40 10.73 -6.91
N ASN A 44 1.40 10.17 -7.58
CA ASN A 44 0.00 10.55 -7.42
C ASN A 44 -0.76 9.40 -6.77
N ILE A 45 -1.45 9.68 -5.66
CA ILE A 45 -2.26 8.68 -4.96
C ILE A 45 -3.57 8.49 -5.74
N GLY A 46 -3.74 7.31 -6.33
CA GLY A 46 -4.97 6.95 -7.04
C GLY A 46 -6.10 6.61 -6.07
N TRP A 47 -5.83 5.72 -5.11
CA TRP A 47 -6.77 5.38 -4.05
C TRP A 47 -6.05 4.93 -2.79
N VAL A 48 -6.74 5.04 -1.65
CA VAL A 48 -6.30 4.55 -0.35
C VAL A 48 -7.49 3.93 0.34
N GLU A 49 -7.38 2.66 0.75
CA GLU A 49 -8.47 1.96 1.41
C GLU A 49 -7.95 0.93 2.41
N LYS A 50 -8.75 0.72 3.46
CA LYS A 50 -8.60 -0.41 4.35
C LYS A 50 -9.05 -1.68 3.63
N VAL A 51 -8.11 -2.59 3.38
CA VAL A 51 -8.40 -3.86 2.70
C VAL A 51 -8.80 -4.97 3.67
N ARG A 52 -8.31 -4.94 4.92
CA ARG A 52 -8.59 -6.00 5.88
C ARG A 52 -8.38 -5.58 7.34
N THR A 53 -9.09 -6.21 8.25
CA THR A 53 -8.78 -6.19 9.70
C THR A 53 -8.16 -7.53 10.10
N VAL A 54 -7.10 -7.50 10.90
CA VAL A 54 -6.34 -8.66 11.38
C VAL A 54 -6.10 -8.56 12.90
N PRO A 55 -5.77 -9.66 13.59
CA PRO A 55 -5.41 -9.59 15.01
C PRO A 55 -4.20 -8.69 15.26
N SER A 56 -4.21 -7.98 16.38
CA SER A 56 -3.09 -7.17 16.85
C SER A 56 -1.79 -7.99 16.93
N GLY A 57 -0.68 -7.44 16.42
CA GLY A 57 0.63 -8.11 16.39
C GLY A 57 0.87 -8.93 15.13
N SER A 58 -0.09 -8.99 14.21
CA SER A 58 0.15 -9.47 12.85
C SER A 58 1.16 -8.57 12.13
N SER A 59 1.90 -9.13 11.16
CA SER A 59 2.80 -8.36 10.31
C SER A 59 2.74 -8.81 8.85
N ILE A 60 2.96 -7.86 7.94
CA ILE A 60 3.13 -8.03 6.51
C ILE A 60 4.57 -8.47 6.30
N VAL A 61 4.75 -9.77 6.14
CA VAL A 61 6.08 -10.36 5.88
C VAL A 61 6.47 -10.23 4.41
N HIS A 62 5.49 -10.29 3.51
CA HIS A 62 5.73 -10.28 2.08
C HIS A 62 4.55 -9.69 1.29
N CYS A 63 4.84 -9.11 0.12
CA CYS A 63 3.86 -8.48 -0.75
C CYS A 63 4.26 -8.74 -2.21
N MET A 64 3.44 -9.49 -2.94
CA MET A 64 3.68 -9.88 -4.34
C MET A 64 2.58 -9.38 -5.26
N ALA A 65 2.96 -8.95 -6.44
CA ALA A 65 2.02 -8.79 -7.55
C ALA A 65 1.84 -10.16 -8.24
N ILE A 66 0.60 -10.49 -8.57
CA ILE A 66 0.26 -11.68 -9.36
C ILE A 66 -0.08 -11.18 -10.77
N ALA A 67 0.56 -11.74 -11.79
CA ALA A 67 0.19 -11.50 -13.18
C ALA A 67 -1.03 -12.38 -13.53
N VAL A 68 -2.04 -11.79 -14.17
CA VAL A 68 -3.21 -12.51 -14.72
C VAL A 68 -2.94 -12.85 -16.17
#